data_AF-A0A7S0Z225-F1
#
_entry.id   AF-A0A7S0Z225-F1
#
_cell.length_a   1.000
_cell.length_b   1.000
_cell.length_c   1.000
_cell.angle_alpha   90.00
_cell.angle_beta   90.00
_cell.angle_gamma   90.00
#
_symmetry.space_group_name_H-M   'P 1'
#
loop_
_entity.id
_entity.type
_entity.pdbx_description
1 polymer ?
#
loop_
_entity_poly.entity_id
_entity_poly.type
_entity_poly.pdbx_seq_one_letter_code
_entity_poly.pdbx_strand_id
1 'polypeptide(L)'
;PPPPEDPPAAAAPPPEKETIEWRGVDEWLQSLQLEKYAGILHAQELTDPDALRDVTDEDLKEMDVGTIGARRKMLAAIRRLNDANLVFVASPEAPLGGAPP
;
A
#
# COMPACT_ATOMS: atom_id res chain seq x y z
N PRO A 1 -0.56 -37.58 22.36
CA PRO A 1 -1.18 -36.31 21.91
C PRO A 1 -0.15 -35.53 21.09
N PRO A 2 -0.41 -35.18 19.83
CA PRO A 2 0.41 -34.19 19.14
C PRO A 2 0.22 -32.82 19.83
N PRO A 3 1.22 -31.91 19.78
CA PRO A 3 1.04 -30.51 20.20
C PRO A 3 0.00 -29.82 19.31
N PRO A 4 -0.62 -28.70 19.75
CA PRO A 4 -1.52 -27.93 18.91
C PRO A 4 -0.78 -27.50 17.64
N GLU A 5 -1.36 -27.83 16.49
CA GLU A 5 -0.90 -27.36 15.18
C GLU A 5 -0.97 -25.83 15.17
N ASP A 6 0.19 -25.18 15.12
CA ASP A 6 0.34 -23.84 14.54
C ASP A 6 -0.32 -23.86 13.14
N PRO A 7 -1.15 -22.87 12.76
CA PRO A 7 -1.66 -22.80 11.39
C PRO A 7 -0.47 -22.74 10.41
N PRO A 8 -0.60 -23.30 9.20
CA PRO A 8 0.53 -23.49 8.30
C PRO A 8 1.10 -22.15 7.82
N ALA A 9 2.16 -21.69 8.50
CA ALA A 9 3.15 -20.77 7.97
C ALA A 9 4.07 -21.52 6.99
N ALA A 10 3.60 -21.88 5.80
CA ALA A 10 4.46 -22.23 4.65
C ALA A 10 3.65 -22.57 3.39
N ALA A 11 3.13 -21.55 2.73
CA ALA A 11 3.13 -21.54 1.27
C ALA A 11 3.87 -20.26 0.86
N ALA A 12 5.21 -20.31 0.86
CA ALA A 12 5.98 -19.30 0.16
C ALA A 12 5.62 -19.40 -1.35
N PRO A 13 5.05 -18.36 -1.97
CA PRO A 13 4.89 -18.34 -3.42
C PRO A 13 6.28 -18.27 -4.11
N PRO A 14 6.39 -18.74 -5.37
CA PRO A 14 7.66 -18.83 -6.10
C PRO A 14 8.34 -17.45 -6.26
N PRO A 15 9.67 -17.40 -6.46
CA PRO A 15 10.35 -16.14 -6.77
C PRO A 15 9.98 -15.70 -8.19
N GLU A 16 9.78 -14.38 -8.40
CA GLU A 16 10.35 -13.59 -9.52
C GLU A 16 9.59 -12.31 -9.93
N LYS A 17 8.48 -11.94 -9.28
CA LYS A 17 7.95 -10.56 -9.38
C LYS A 17 7.77 -9.98 -7.99
N GLU A 18 8.33 -8.79 -7.76
CA GLU A 18 8.23 -8.04 -6.50
C GLU A 18 6.74 -7.92 -6.12
N THR A 19 6.27 -8.76 -5.18
CA THR A 19 4.89 -8.73 -4.70
C THR A 19 4.76 -7.62 -3.69
N ILE A 20 4.04 -6.55 -4.04
CA ILE A 20 3.76 -5.47 -3.11
C ILE A 20 2.46 -5.81 -2.40
N GLU A 21 2.56 -5.99 -1.08
CA GLU A 21 1.42 -6.07 -0.18
C GLU A 21 0.75 -4.69 -0.12
N TRP A 22 -0.34 -4.51 -0.86
CA TRP A 22 -1.12 -3.28 -0.81
C TRP A 22 -2.06 -3.34 0.39
N ARG A 23 -1.79 -2.53 1.40
CA ARG A 23 -2.64 -2.38 2.61
C ARG A 23 -3.42 -1.07 2.65
N GLY A 24 -3.14 -0.16 1.71
CA GLY A 24 -3.79 1.15 1.60
C GLY A 24 -2.82 2.24 1.15
N VAL A 25 -3.38 3.37 0.71
CA VAL A 25 -2.60 4.52 0.25
C VAL A 25 -1.81 5.18 1.39
N ASP A 26 -2.30 5.18 2.63
CA ASP A 26 -1.56 5.69 3.79
C ASP A 26 -0.24 4.94 4.00
N GLU A 27 -0.27 3.60 3.99
CA GLU A 27 0.91 2.77 4.22
C GLU A 27 1.91 2.87 3.05
N TRP A 28 1.38 2.97 1.83
CA TRP A 28 2.17 3.24 0.64
C TRP A 28 2.88 4.60 0.73
N LEU A 29 2.17 5.67 1.11
CA LEU A 29 2.74 6.99 1.30
C LEU A 29 3.75 7.05 2.44
N GLN A 30 3.49 6.34 3.54
CA GLN A 30 4.43 6.24 4.67
C GLN A 30 5.76 5.61 4.23
N SER A 31 5.71 4.59 3.38
CA SER A 31 6.91 3.98 2.78
C SER A 31 7.71 4.96 1.92
N LEU A 32 7.08 6.01 1.41
CA LEU A 32 7.71 7.09 0.65
C LEU A 32 8.14 8.29 1.53
N GLN A 33 7.78 8.28 2.82
CA GLN A 33 7.83 9.42 3.75
C GLN A 33 7.02 10.63 3.23
N LEU A 34 5.86 10.31 2.66
CA LEU A 34 4.92 11.25 2.07
C LEU A 34 3.53 11.13 2.73
N GLU A 35 3.44 10.57 3.94
CA GLU A 35 2.18 10.40 4.68
C GLU A 35 1.41 11.72 4.87
N LYS A 36 2.12 12.87 4.89
CA LYS A 36 1.50 14.20 4.91
C LYS A 36 0.55 14.47 3.74
N TYR A 37 0.71 13.77 2.63
CA TYR A 37 -0.12 13.90 1.42
C TYR A 37 -1.33 12.95 1.42
N ALA A 38 -1.46 12.06 2.43
CA ALA A 38 -2.55 11.09 2.48
C ALA A 38 -3.93 11.76 2.45
N GLY A 39 -4.09 12.86 3.19
CA GLY A 39 -5.34 13.63 3.17
C GLY A 39 -5.70 14.19 1.80
N ILE A 40 -4.70 14.58 1.01
CA ILE A 40 -4.91 15.08 -0.36
C ILE A 40 -5.36 13.94 -1.27
N LEU A 41 -4.66 12.80 -1.23
CA LEU A 41 -5.02 11.64 -2.05
C LEU A 41 -6.42 11.12 -1.70
N HIS A 42 -6.78 11.07 -0.41
CA HIS A 42 -8.13 10.70 0.03
C HIS A 42 -9.19 11.69 -0.46
N ALA A 43 -8.90 12.99 -0.41
CA ALA A 43 -9.81 14.02 -0.92
C ALA A 43 -10.01 13.94 -2.44
N GLN A 44 -9.13 13.25 -3.16
CA GLN A 44 -9.22 12.99 -4.60
C GLN A 44 -9.65 11.56 -4.91
N GLU A 45 -10.10 10.80 -3.90
CA GLU A 45 -10.51 9.39 -4.03
C GLU A 45 -9.40 8.49 -4.60
N LEU A 46 -8.13 8.89 -4.45
CA LEU A 46 -6.94 8.12 -4.85
C LEU A 46 -6.56 7.10 -3.75
N THR A 47 -7.52 6.28 -3.35
CA THR A 47 -7.34 5.25 -2.31
C THR A 47 -6.87 3.91 -2.87
N ASP A 48 -7.00 3.74 -4.19
CA ASP A 48 -6.81 2.49 -4.88
C ASP A 48 -5.53 2.51 -5.73
N PRO A 49 -4.82 1.38 -5.83
CA PRO A 49 -3.60 1.33 -6.60
C PRO A 49 -3.84 1.55 -8.10
N ASP A 50 -5.04 1.22 -8.59
CA ASP A 50 -5.41 1.45 -9.98
C ASP A 50 -5.58 2.95 -10.28
N ALA A 51 -6.26 3.68 -9.39
CA ALA A 51 -6.37 5.14 -9.48
C ALA A 51 -4.99 5.80 -9.43
N LEU A 52 -4.10 5.34 -8.54
CA LEU A 52 -2.73 5.85 -8.45
C LEU A 52 -1.88 5.56 -9.68
N ARG A 53 -2.16 4.49 -10.42
CA ARG A 53 -1.48 4.18 -11.69
C ARG A 53 -1.81 5.17 -12.80
N ASP A 54 -2.96 5.83 -12.72
CA ASP A 54 -3.39 6.85 -13.68
C ASP A 54 -2.84 8.26 -13.34
N VAL A 55 -2.38 8.46 -12.10
CA VAL A 55 -1.85 9.76 -11.63
C VAL A 55 -0.60 10.18 -12.41
N THR A 56 -0.65 11.41 -12.93
CA THR A 56 0.43 12.03 -13.70
C THR A 56 1.14 13.15 -12.92
N ASP A 57 2.26 13.68 -13.44
CA ASP A 57 2.93 14.84 -12.82
C ASP A 57 2.02 16.07 -12.76
N GLU A 58 1.16 16.26 -13.78
CA GLU A 58 0.18 17.34 -13.83
C GLU A 58 -0.87 17.16 -12.74
N ASP A 59 -1.43 15.96 -12.59
CA ASP A 59 -2.42 15.64 -11.55
C ASP A 59 -1.84 15.90 -10.15
N LEU A 60 -0.61 15.42 -9.87
CA LEU A 60 0.09 15.73 -8.61
C LEU A 60 0.25 17.24 -8.37
N LYS A 61 0.47 18.02 -9.42
CA LYS A 61 0.63 19.47 -9.32
C LYS A 61 -0.71 20.18 -9.08
N GLU A 62 -1.80 19.68 -9.66
CA GLU A 62 -3.17 20.16 -9.42
C GLU A 62 -3.63 19.85 -7.99
N MET A 63 -3.21 18.69 -7.45
CA MET A 63 -3.41 18.27 -6.07
C MET A 63 -2.57 19.03 -5.01
N ASP A 64 -1.94 20.15 -5.36
CA ASP A 64 -1.08 20.93 -4.47
C ASP A 64 0.22 20.20 -4.03
N VAL A 65 0.65 19.13 -4.72
CA VAL A 65 1.98 18.54 -4.51
C VAL A 65 3.04 19.40 -5.20
N GLY A 66 3.30 20.59 -4.66
CA GLY A 66 4.20 21.58 -5.26
C GLY A 66 5.68 21.18 -5.23
N THR A 67 6.07 20.25 -4.35
CA THR A 67 7.47 19.85 -4.15
C THR A 67 7.92 18.84 -5.21
N ILE A 68 8.88 19.24 -6.06
CA ILE A 68 9.44 18.39 -7.12
C ILE A 68 9.94 17.05 -6.57
N GLY A 69 10.60 17.05 -5.42
CA GLY A 69 11.08 15.82 -4.77
C GLY A 69 9.96 14.84 -4.39
N ALA A 70 8.84 15.35 -3.86
CA ALA A 70 7.68 14.54 -3.52
C ALA A 70 7.03 13.96 -4.78
N ARG A 71 6.82 14.80 -5.82
CA ARG A 71 6.25 14.34 -7.09
C ARG A 71 7.09 13.25 -7.75
N ARG A 72 8.41 13.44 -7.82
CA ARG A 72 9.33 12.43 -8.37
C ARG A 72 9.29 11.12 -7.58
N LYS A 73 9.19 11.19 -6.24
CA LYS A 73 9.05 10.01 -5.38
C LYS A 73 7.74 9.27 -5.64
N MET A 74 6.61 9.98 -5.70
CA MET A 74 5.30 9.38 -5.99
C MET A 74 5.30 8.74 -7.38
N LEU A 75 5.71 9.46 -8.43
CA LEU A 75 5.76 8.92 -9.79
C LEU A 75 6.68 7.70 -9.91
N ALA A 76 7.83 7.71 -9.21
CA ALA A 76 8.70 6.54 -9.16
C ALA A 76 8.04 5.35 -8.47
N ALA A 77 7.30 5.57 -7.39
CA ALA A 77 6.57 4.53 -6.67
C ALA A 77 5.38 3.99 -7.47
N ILE A 78 4.64 4.86 -8.16
CA ILE A 78 3.57 4.48 -9.08
C ILE A 78 4.10 3.58 -10.21
N ARG A 79 5.26 3.93 -10.79
CA ARG A 79 5.94 3.06 -11.78
C ARG A 79 6.27 1.67 -11.22
N ARG A 80 6.68 1.59 -9.95
CA ARG A 80 6.91 0.30 -9.27
C ARG A 80 5.62 -0.47 -9.05
N LEU A 81 4.52 0.20 -8.71
CA LEU A 81 3.20 -0.43 -8.61
C LEU A 81 2.76 -1.04 -9.95
N ASN A 82 3.15 -0.45 -11.08
CA ASN A 82 2.80 -0.96 -12.41
C ASN A 82 3.61 -2.20 -12.82
N ASP A 83 4.86 -2.31 -12.35
CA ASP A 83 5.74 -3.47 -12.59
C ASP A 83 5.48 -4.61 -11.59
N ALA A 84 5.07 -4.26 -10.38
CA ALA A 84 4.81 -5.18 -9.28
C ALA A 84 3.47 -5.92 -9.41
N ASN A 85 3.46 -7.15 -8.90
CA ASN A 85 2.23 -7.89 -8.68
C ASN A 85 1.59 -7.45 -7.36
N LEU A 86 0.54 -6.65 -7.43
CA LEU A 86 -0.16 -6.16 -6.23
C LEU A 86 -1.01 -7.27 -5.61
N VAL A 87 -0.81 -7.49 -4.32
CA VAL A 87 -1.64 -8.38 -3.51
C VAL A 87 -2.39 -7.50 -2.53
N PHE A 88 -3.71 -7.44 -2.66
CA PHE A 88 -4.54 -6.68 -1.72
C PHE A 88 -4.66 -7.48 -0.43
N VAL A 89 -3.96 -7.05 0.61
CA VAL A 89 -4.08 -7.65 1.93
C VAL A 89 -5.15 -6.86 2.66
N ALA A 90 -6.36 -7.42 2.70
CA ALA A 90 -7.33 -6.98 3.70
C ALA A 90 -6.65 -7.18 5.05
N SER A 91 -6.54 -6.09 5.82
CA SER A 91 -5.88 -6.09 7.13
C SER A 91 -6.29 -7.35 7.89
N PRO A 92 -5.35 -8.25 8.26
CA PRO A 92 -5.71 -9.49 8.92
C PRO A 92 -6.43 -9.10 10.20
N GLU A 93 -7.71 -9.47 10.28
CA GLU A 93 -8.63 -9.23 11.39
C GLU A 93 -7.87 -9.05 12.71
N ALA A 94 -7.97 -7.87 13.29
CA ALA A 94 -7.66 -7.69 14.70
C ALA A 94 -8.45 -8.78 15.44
N PRO A 95 -7.82 -9.72 16.17
CA PRO A 95 -8.58 -10.55 17.05
C PRO A 95 -9.21 -9.56 18.04
N LEU A 96 -10.53 -9.44 17.97
CA LEU A 96 -11.37 -9.05 19.11
C LEU A 96 -11.13 -10.12 20.18
N GLY A 97 -9.95 -10.05 20.78
CA GLY A 97 -9.51 -10.87 21.87
C GLY A 97 -10.35 -10.48 23.05
N GLY A 98 -11.41 -11.25 23.25
CA GLY A 98 -12.17 -11.25 24.48
C GLY A 98 -11.21 -11.36 25.67
N ALA A 99 -11.40 -10.47 26.63
CA ALA A 99 -10.92 -10.70 27.98
C ALA A 99 -12.09 -11.28 28.79
N PRO A 100 -12.13 -12.59 29.07
CA PRO A 100 -12.60 -13.11 30.36
C PRO A 100 -11.41 -13.06 31.35
N PRO A 101 -11.59 -13.02 32.68
CA PRO A 101 -12.74 -13.43 33.49
C PRO A 101 -13.62 -12.31 34.07
#